data_AF-C1N3U0-F1
#
_entry.id   AF-C1N3U0-F1
#
_cell.length_a   1.000
_cell.length_b   1.000
_cell.length_c   1.000
_cell.angle_alpha   90.00
_cell.angle_beta   90.00
_cell.angle_gamma   90.00
#
_symmetry.space_group_name_H-M   'P 1'
#
loop_
_entity.id
_entity.type
_entity.pdbx_description
1 polymer ?
#
loop_
_entity_poly.entity_id
_entity_poly.type
_entity_poly.pdbx_seq_one_letter_code
_entity_poly.pdbx_strand_id
1 'polypeptide(L)'
;MEPSSRPRVSLRGMHRAASSLQDFVASYFMFHGLDATNPADVFAHLPTLYFVEARVYELDDVNEAASRADDATAGGAEASDAKMEDAKDAAVGRLRDVMDRINAAVDADERVGGASASLVRELDDFLGEGFASPALLEHLAEGETYWRVERALGGIDVKKMKEDLAAAPAYGWVREFLEDHVVDALRRKSFDYRAMNEVLRRSAALADEKARTAAAEERRLRGGAVERGGRDEVEATGEATTGDSAAASTTGGGGGTLATSEKNVAEFLAASEFLVEIADDLYDYEEDVASGAFNFYRWMVVIHGPEGAAAATARIIEAAETTYARLEKTLDPALALRYRERCRRATREGAVGAIDDANPMGTWTIPAAIVDEDAFRSRVGGGE
;
A
#
# COMPACT_ATOMS: atom_id res chain seq x y z
N MET A 1 -33.49 18.25 6.38
CA MET A 1 -32.26 18.33 7.18
C MET A 1 -31.23 17.59 6.35
N GLU A 2 -30.41 18.32 5.60
CA GLU A 2 -29.29 17.71 4.85
C GLU A 2 -28.44 16.89 5.84
N PRO A 3 -28.05 15.65 5.51
CA PRO A 3 -27.17 14.87 6.37
C PRO A 3 -25.89 15.69 6.59
N SER A 4 -25.47 15.90 7.84
CA SER A 4 -24.29 16.72 8.12
C SER A 4 -23.07 16.19 7.36
N SER A 5 -22.42 17.07 6.60
CA SER A 5 -21.19 16.87 5.83
C SER A 5 -19.94 16.63 6.69
N ARG A 6 -20.07 15.85 7.76
CA ARG A 6 -18.94 15.50 8.62
C ARG A 6 -18.31 14.20 8.13
N PRO A 7 -16.97 14.10 8.13
CA PRO A 7 -16.29 12.84 7.88
C PRO A 7 -16.84 11.75 8.80
N ARG A 8 -17.18 10.59 8.23
CA ARG A 8 -17.74 9.45 8.95
C ARG A 8 -16.98 8.20 8.57
N VAL A 9 -16.71 7.38 9.57
CA VAL A 9 -16.20 6.02 9.42
C VAL A 9 -17.08 5.09 10.24
N SER A 10 -17.29 3.89 9.72
CA SER A 10 -17.99 2.83 10.41
C SER A 10 -17.13 2.20 11.49
N LEU A 11 -17.77 1.65 12.53
CA LEU A 11 -17.07 0.88 13.55
C LEU A 11 -16.37 -0.37 12.95
N ARG A 12 -16.92 -0.95 11.88
CA ARG A 12 -16.31 -2.07 11.16
C ARG A 12 -15.00 -1.64 10.49
N GLY A 13 -15.02 -0.55 9.72
CA GLY A 13 -13.82 0.00 9.10
C GLY A 13 -12.75 0.35 10.15
N MET A 14 -13.19 0.88 11.29
CA MET A 14 -12.29 1.13 12.42
C MET A 14 -11.64 -0.14 12.97
N HIS A 15 -12.42 -1.21 13.18
CA HIS A 15 -11.87 -2.48 13.66
C HIS A 15 -10.86 -3.10 12.68
N ARG A 16 -11.14 -3.04 11.37
CA ARG A 16 -10.20 -3.53 10.33
C ARG A 16 -8.90 -2.72 10.34
N ALA A 17 -8.99 -1.40 10.45
CA ALA A 17 -7.84 -0.50 10.49
C ALA A 17 -6.91 -0.69 11.71
N ALA A 18 -7.39 -1.28 12.80
CA ALA A 18 -6.63 -1.27 14.05
C ALA A 18 -5.30 -2.03 13.97
N SER A 19 -5.27 -3.20 13.31
CA SER A 19 -4.06 -4.01 13.17
C SER A 19 -3.08 -3.39 12.18
N SER A 20 -3.55 -2.99 11.00
CA SER A 20 -2.71 -2.35 9.98
C SER A 20 -2.08 -1.05 10.47
N LEU A 21 -2.80 -0.25 11.27
CA LEU A 21 -2.26 0.98 11.84
C LEU A 21 -1.15 0.75 12.87
N GLN A 22 -1.25 -0.32 13.67
CA GLN A 22 -0.17 -0.65 14.60
C GLN A 22 1.11 -0.94 13.82
N ASP A 23 1.00 -1.74 12.76
CA ASP A 23 2.14 -2.09 11.93
C ASP A 23 2.69 -0.89 11.15
N PHE A 24 1.79 -0.08 10.60
CA PHE A 24 2.13 1.16 9.91
C PHE A 24 2.88 2.13 10.82
N VAL A 25 2.37 2.42 12.02
CA VAL A 25 3.03 3.34 12.97
C VAL A 25 4.42 2.81 13.35
N ALA A 26 4.53 1.51 13.64
CA ALA A 26 5.81 0.91 14.00
C ALA A 26 6.85 0.90 12.86
N SER A 27 6.39 0.90 11.61
CA SER A 27 7.23 0.82 10.41
C SER A 27 7.53 2.16 9.75
N TYR A 28 6.58 3.10 9.70
CA TYR A 28 6.69 4.31 8.87
C TYR A 28 7.12 5.56 9.64
N PHE A 29 6.84 5.66 10.94
CA PHE A 29 7.17 6.87 11.72
C PHE A 29 8.65 7.25 11.67
N MET A 30 9.53 6.24 11.62
CA MET A 30 10.98 6.47 11.57
C MET A 30 11.45 7.22 10.31
N PHE A 31 10.71 7.16 9.21
CA PHE A 31 11.02 7.89 7.97
C PHE A 31 10.61 9.37 8.03
N HIS A 32 9.78 9.75 9.01
CA HIS A 32 9.32 11.12 9.23
C HIS A 32 9.92 11.77 10.47
N GLY A 33 10.94 11.14 11.08
CA GLY A 33 11.55 11.64 12.31
C GLY A 33 10.66 11.51 13.55
N LEU A 34 9.58 10.71 13.47
CA LEU A 34 8.65 10.46 14.55
C LEU A 34 9.03 9.21 15.35
N ASP A 35 8.67 9.16 16.63
CA ASP A 35 8.88 8.02 17.51
C ASP A 35 7.55 7.28 17.78
N ALA A 36 7.45 6.05 17.28
CA ALA A 36 6.29 5.17 17.48
C ALA A 36 6.03 4.81 18.96
N THR A 37 7.01 5.02 19.85
CA THR A 37 6.87 4.79 21.29
C THR A 37 6.51 6.06 22.07
N ASN A 38 6.58 7.23 21.42
CA ASN A 38 6.22 8.50 22.01
C ASN A 38 4.72 8.77 21.82
N PRO A 39 3.92 8.82 22.90
CA PRO A 39 2.49 9.06 22.78
C PRO A 39 2.15 10.39 22.09
N ALA A 40 2.98 11.41 22.25
CA ALA A 40 2.73 12.72 21.62
C ALA A 40 2.79 12.63 20.09
N ASP A 41 3.80 11.94 19.56
CA ASP A 41 3.96 11.74 18.10
C ASP A 41 2.81 10.86 17.57
N VAL A 42 2.49 9.78 18.28
CA VAL A 42 1.39 8.89 17.89
C VAL A 42 0.06 9.62 17.87
N PHE A 43 -0.35 10.25 18.99
CA PHE A 43 -1.66 10.89 19.08
C PHE A 43 -1.81 12.14 18.22
N ALA A 44 -0.72 12.76 17.79
CA ALA A 44 -0.77 13.89 16.85
C ALA A 44 -1.26 13.47 15.45
N HIS A 45 -0.97 12.23 15.03
CA HIS A 45 -1.23 11.76 13.66
C HIS A 45 -2.27 10.64 13.58
N LEU A 46 -2.43 9.87 14.67
CA LEU A 46 -3.31 8.71 14.71
C LEU A 46 -4.74 9.00 14.25
N PRO A 47 -5.43 10.09 14.66
CA PRO A 47 -6.82 10.32 14.22
C PRO A 47 -6.97 10.42 12.69
N THR A 48 -6.01 11.06 12.02
CA THR A 48 -6.03 11.22 10.56
C THR A 48 -5.71 9.91 9.86
N LEU A 49 -4.68 9.19 10.33
CA LEU A 49 -4.30 7.87 9.79
C LEU A 49 -5.46 6.89 9.93
N TYR A 50 -6.08 6.86 11.10
CA TYR A 50 -7.21 5.97 11.40
C TYR A 50 -8.41 6.25 10.51
N PHE A 51 -8.71 7.53 10.25
CA PHE A 51 -9.78 7.93 9.35
C PHE A 51 -9.52 7.45 7.92
N VAL A 52 -8.31 7.68 7.40
CA VAL A 52 -7.94 7.28 6.03
C VAL A 52 -8.00 5.77 5.87
N GLU A 53 -7.35 5.03 6.76
CA GLU A 53 -7.29 3.57 6.68
C GLU A 53 -8.68 2.92 6.78
N ALA A 54 -9.48 3.36 7.75
CA ALA A 54 -10.85 2.87 7.88
C ALA A 54 -11.68 3.17 6.63
N ARG A 55 -11.45 4.32 5.98
CA ARG A 55 -12.16 4.67 4.74
C ARG A 55 -11.68 3.83 3.56
N VAL A 56 -10.38 3.55 3.44
CA VAL A 56 -9.85 2.65 2.41
C VAL A 56 -10.49 1.27 2.55
N TYR A 57 -10.58 0.70 3.75
CA TYR A 57 -11.29 -0.57 3.98
C TYR A 57 -12.77 -0.54 3.60
N GLU A 58 -13.46 0.59 3.76
CA GLU A 58 -14.85 0.72 3.33
C GLU A 58 -14.98 0.80 1.81
N LEU A 59 -14.01 1.42 1.12
CA LEU A 59 -13.97 1.43 -0.34
C LEU A 59 -13.65 0.03 -0.88
N ASP A 60 -12.79 -0.71 -0.18
CA ASP A 60 -12.48 -2.11 -0.45
C ASP A 60 -13.70 -3.02 -0.27
N ASP A 61 -14.46 -2.87 0.83
CA ASP A 61 -15.74 -3.58 1.04
C ASP A 61 -16.73 -3.32 -0.13
N VAL A 62 -16.76 -2.08 -0.67
CA VAL A 62 -17.59 -1.72 -1.84
C VAL A 62 -17.07 -2.39 -3.12
N ASN A 63 -15.75 -2.42 -3.31
CA ASN A 63 -15.11 -3.14 -4.41
C ASN A 63 -15.48 -4.62 -4.39
N GLU A 64 -15.25 -5.32 -3.28
CA GLU A 64 -15.54 -6.75 -3.17
C GLU A 64 -17.03 -7.04 -3.41
N ALA A 65 -17.94 -6.15 -2.96
CA ALA A 65 -19.37 -6.29 -3.21
C ALA A 65 -19.72 -6.18 -4.70
N ALA A 66 -19.04 -5.29 -5.44
CA ALA A 66 -19.17 -5.19 -6.89
C ALA A 66 -18.64 -6.45 -7.59
N SER A 67 -17.48 -6.97 -7.17
CA SER A 67 -16.90 -8.22 -7.69
C SER A 67 -17.87 -9.39 -7.57
N ARG A 68 -18.49 -9.56 -6.40
CA ARG A 68 -19.49 -10.63 -6.16
C ARG A 68 -20.74 -10.49 -7.03
N ALA A 69 -21.15 -9.26 -7.36
CA ALA A 69 -22.29 -9.01 -8.22
C ALA A 69 -21.99 -9.38 -9.69
N ASP A 70 -20.78 -9.08 -10.17
CA ASP A 70 -20.33 -9.42 -11.52
C ASP A 70 -20.27 -10.95 -11.73
N ASP A 71 -19.77 -11.69 -10.73
CA ASP A 71 -19.71 -13.17 -10.76
C ASP A 71 -21.11 -13.80 -10.88
N ALA A 72 -22.10 -13.26 -10.17
CA ALA A 72 -23.48 -13.75 -10.22
C ALA A 72 -24.12 -13.59 -11.62
N THR A 73 -23.70 -12.58 -12.39
CA THR A 73 -24.16 -12.37 -13.77
C THR A 73 -23.44 -13.22 -14.81
N ALA A 74 -22.21 -13.66 -14.55
CA ALA A 74 -21.40 -14.42 -15.50
C ALA A 74 -21.74 -15.93 -15.56
N GLY A 75 -22.28 -16.51 -14.49
CA GLY A 75 -22.57 -17.95 -14.37
C GLY A 75 -23.70 -18.53 -15.26
N GLY A 76 -24.20 -17.78 -16.26
CA GLY A 76 -25.38 -18.15 -17.05
C GLY A 76 -25.13 -18.73 -18.46
N ALA A 77 -23.88 -18.89 -18.91
CA ALA A 77 -23.58 -19.30 -20.28
C ALA A 77 -22.95 -20.71 -20.36
N GLU A 78 -23.79 -21.73 -20.56
CA GLU A 78 -23.32 -23.09 -20.88
C GLU A 78 -22.84 -23.17 -22.34
N ALA A 79 -21.64 -23.71 -22.55
CA ALA A 79 -21.04 -23.90 -23.87
C ALA A 79 -21.34 -25.31 -24.43
N SER A 80 -21.79 -25.36 -25.69
CA SER A 80 -22.04 -26.59 -26.46
C SER A 80 -20.79 -27.16 -27.12
N ASP A 81 -20.75 -28.49 -27.30
CA ASP A 81 -19.69 -29.26 -27.97
C ASP A 81 -19.22 -28.67 -29.32
N ALA A 82 -18.00 -28.14 -29.35
CA ALA A 82 -17.32 -27.65 -30.56
C ALA A 82 -16.24 -28.65 -31.04
N LYS A 83 -15.95 -28.66 -32.35
CA LYS A 83 -14.93 -29.55 -32.94
C LYS A 83 -13.52 -29.09 -32.54
N MET A 84 -12.52 -29.97 -32.68
CA MET A 84 -11.16 -29.74 -32.15
C MET A 84 -10.38 -28.58 -32.79
N GLU A 85 -10.55 -28.28 -34.09
CA GLU A 85 -9.99 -27.05 -34.69
C GLU A 85 -10.73 -25.80 -34.19
N ASP A 86 -12.07 -25.86 -34.13
CA ASP A 86 -12.92 -24.80 -33.57
C ASP A 86 -12.59 -24.52 -32.08
N ALA A 87 -12.14 -25.54 -31.34
CA ALA A 87 -11.80 -25.44 -29.93
C ALA A 87 -10.51 -24.66 -29.67
N LYS A 88 -9.50 -24.81 -30.55
CA LYS A 88 -8.25 -24.03 -30.45
C LYS A 88 -8.50 -22.56 -30.77
N ASP A 89 -9.26 -22.29 -31.82
CA ASP A 89 -9.62 -20.91 -32.19
C ASP A 89 -10.51 -20.27 -31.12
N ALA A 90 -11.38 -21.03 -30.48
CA ALA A 90 -12.18 -20.56 -29.35
C ALA A 90 -11.32 -20.28 -28.09
N ALA A 91 -10.31 -21.11 -27.80
CA ALA A 91 -9.36 -20.85 -26.71
C ALA A 91 -8.57 -19.56 -26.95
N VAL A 92 -8.10 -19.35 -28.17
CA VAL A 92 -7.43 -18.10 -28.57
C VAL A 92 -8.35 -16.89 -28.42
N GLY A 93 -9.62 -17.02 -28.82
CA GLY A 93 -10.62 -15.97 -28.63
C GLY A 93 -10.79 -15.59 -27.16
N ARG A 94 -11.00 -16.58 -26.28
CA ARG A 94 -11.14 -16.35 -24.83
C ARG A 94 -9.90 -15.76 -24.19
N LEU A 95 -8.70 -16.19 -24.58
CA LEU A 95 -7.45 -15.59 -24.11
C LEU A 95 -7.37 -14.11 -24.49
N ARG A 96 -7.75 -13.76 -25.74
CA ARG A 96 -7.82 -12.35 -26.17
C ARG A 96 -8.85 -11.57 -25.36
N ASP A 97 -10.02 -12.13 -25.12
CA ASP A 97 -11.06 -11.44 -24.33
C ASP A 97 -10.57 -11.14 -22.90
N VAL A 98 -9.84 -12.07 -22.27
CA VAL A 98 -9.21 -11.83 -20.96
C VAL A 98 -8.19 -10.70 -21.04
N MET A 99 -7.33 -10.72 -22.06
CA MET A 99 -6.35 -9.66 -22.25
C MET A 99 -6.99 -8.29 -22.45
N ASP A 100 -8.05 -8.21 -23.26
CA ASP A 100 -8.77 -6.97 -23.53
C ASP A 100 -9.44 -6.46 -22.25
N ARG A 101 -9.99 -7.35 -21.41
CA ARG A 101 -10.52 -6.99 -20.07
C ARG A 101 -9.44 -6.41 -19.16
N ILE A 102 -8.26 -7.03 -19.10
CA ILE A 102 -7.15 -6.56 -18.26
C ILE A 102 -6.62 -5.21 -18.77
N ASN A 103 -6.37 -5.08 -20.08
CA ASN A 103 -5.93 -3.82 -20.67
C ASN A 103 -6.95 -2.70 -20.41
N ALA A 104 -8.25 -2.98 -20.59
CA ALA A 104 -9.30 -2.01 -20.30
C ALA A 104 -9.34 -1.61 -18.81
N ALA A 105 -9.05 -2.54 -17.89
CA ALA A 105 -8.95 -2.25 -16.47
C ALA A 105 -7.76 -1.33 -16.14
N VAL A 106 -6.62 -1.52 -16.80
CA VAL A 106 -5.40 -0.71 -16.63
C VAL A 106 -5.54 0.66 -17.29
N ASP A 107 -6.04 0.72 -18.53
CA ASP A 107 -6.13 1.93 -19.36
C ASP A 107 -7.31 2.84 -18.99
N ALA A 108 -8.17 2.43 -18.06
CA ALA A 108 -9.27 3.25 -17.58
C ALA A 108 -8.73 4.52 -16.87
N ASP A 109 -8.59 5.61 -17.64
CA ASP A 109 -8.19 6.94 -17.15
C ASP A 109 -9.36 7.60 -16.42
N GLU A 110 -9.55 7.18 -15.17
CA GLU A 110 -10.25 7.99 -14.18
C GLU A 110 -9.20 8.67 -13.30
N ARG A 111 -8.90 9.95 -13.58
CA ARG A 111 -8.39 10.85 -12.53
C ARG A 111 -9.26 10.66 -11.29
N VAL A 112 -8.67 10.68 -10.08
CA VAL A 112 -9.39 10.43 -8.81
C VAL A 112 -10.78 11.06 -8.82
N GLY A 113 -11.76 10.22 -9.08
CA GLY A 113 -13.09 10.61 -9.55
C GLY A 113 -14.14 9.54 -9.28
N GLY A 114 -13.69 8.29 -9.07
CA GLY A 114 -14.48 7.15 -8.64
C GLY A 114 -14.65 7.08 -7.11
N ALA A 115 -14.45 5.88 -6.54
CA ALA A 115 -14.71 5.57 -5.14
C ALA A 115 -13.91 6.48 -4.17
N SER A 116 -12.67 6.79 -4.54
CA SER A 116 -11.73 7.57 -3.73
C SER A 116 -11.98 9.08 -3.75
N ALA A 117 -12.80 9.59 -4.68
CA ALA A 117 -13.11 11.03 -4.75
C ALA A 117 -13.82 11.53 -3.48
N SER A 118 -14.63 10.67 -2.85
CA SER A 118 -15.28 11.00 -1.57
C SER A 118 -14.26 11.22 -0.45
N LEU A 119 -13.27 10.33 -0.33
CA LEU A 119 -12.18 10.43 0.65
C LEU A 119 -11.35 11.70 0.44
N VAL A 120 -10.99 12.01 -0.81
CA VAL A 120 -10.23 13.23 -1.15
C VAL A 120 -10.96 14.48 -0.68
N ARG A 121 -12.26 14.59 -0.98
CA ARG A 121 -13.08 15.74 -0.55
C ARG A 121 -13.15 15.83 0.96
N GLU A 122 -13.36 14.72 1.65
CA GLU A 122 -13.44 14.69 3.12
C GLU A 122 -12.11 15.10 3.78
N LEU A 123 -10.97 14.73 3.18
CA LEU A 123 -9.64 15.15 3.64
C LEU A 123 -9.41 16.65 3.46
N ASP A 124 -9.69 17.20 2.28
CA ASP A 124 -9.54 18.64 2.04
C ASP A 124 -10.51 19.48 2.90
N ASP A 125 -11.77 19.03 3.02
CA ASP A 125 -12.78 19.71 3.84
C ASP A 125 -12.39 19.75 5.33
N PHE A 126 -11.70 18.72 5.84
CA PHE A 126 -11.37 18.60 7.26
C PHE A 126 -9.97 19.12 7.63
N LEU A 127 -8.98 18.91 6.75
CA LEU A 127 -7.57 19.23 7.03
C LEU A 127 -7.08 20.49 6.31
N GLY A 128 -7.91 21.05 5.43
CA GLY A 128 -7.64 22.27 4.68
C GLY A 128 -7.47 22.00 3.20
N GLU A 129 -7.88 22.97 2.37
CA GLU A 129 -7.80 22.89 0.92
C GLU A 129 -6.38 22.57 0.45
N GLY A 130 -6.25 21.56 -0.41
CA GLY A 130 -4.97 21.10 -0.94
C GLY A 130 -4.20 20.18 0.02
N PHE A 131 -4.83 19.65 1.08
CA PHE A 131 -4.24 18.56 1.86
C PHE A 131 -3.99 17.35 0.96
N ALA A 132 -4.97 17.00 0.13
CA ALA A 132 -4.88 15.95 -0.87
C ALA A 132 -3.88 16.34 -1.97
N SER A 133 -2.63 15.94 -1.76
CA SER A 133 -1.52 16.25 -2.67
C SER A 133 -1.62 15.44 -3.97
N PRO A 134 -0.94 15.87 -5.05
CA PRO A 134 -0.84 15.06 -6.27
C PRO A 134 -0.34 13.63 -6.03
N ALA A 135 0.60 13.44 -5.10
CA ALA A 135 1.11 12.11 -4.74
C ALA A 135 0.04 11.24 -4.05
N LEU A 136 -0.77 11.83 -3.15
CA LEU A 136 -1.88 11.10 -2.53
C LEU A 136 -2.92 10.68 -3.58
N LEU A 137 -3.22 11.59 -4.52
CA LEU A 137 -4.14 11.29 -5.62
C LEU A 137 -3.62 10.17 -6.52
N GLU A 138 -2.31 10.15 -6.79
CA GLU A 138 -1.65 9.09 -7.56
C GLU A 138 -1.79 7.73 -6.85
N HIS A 139 -1.47 7.63 -5.56
CA HIS A 139 -1.62 6.38 -4.81
C HIS A 139 -3.07 5.90 -4.74
N LEU A 140 -4.04 6.79 -4.55
CA LEU A 140 -5.45 6.42 -4.56
C LEU A 140 -5.92 5.94 -5.96
N ALA A 141 -5.38 6.53 -7.04
CA ALA A 141 -5.67 6.09 -8.40
C ALA A 141 -5.03 4.71 -8.71
N GLU A 142 -3.85 4.43 -8.14
CA GLU A 142 -3.25 3.09 -8.20
C GLU A 142 -4.13 2.04 -7.53
N GLY A 143 -4.73 2.36 -6.38
CA GLY A 143 -5.70 1.48 -5.70
C GLY A 143 -6.96 1.23 -6.52
N GLU A 144 -7.53 2.27 -7.14
CA GLU A 144 -8.67 2.10 -8.05
C GLU A 144 -8.31 1.22 -9.27
N THR A 145 -7.08 1.34 -9.77
CA THR A 145 -6.56 0.49 -10.84
C THR A 145 -6.40 -0.95 -10.37
N TYR A 146 -5.83 -1.16 -9.18
CA TYR A 146 -5.72 -2.48 -8.56
C TYR A 146 -7.07 -3.18 -8.47
N TRP A 147 -8.08 -2.52 -7.88
CA TRP A 147 -9.43 -3.07 -7.78
C TRP A 147 -10.06 -3.41 -9.14
N ARG A 148 -9.81 -2.62 -10.19
CA ARG A 148 -10.29 -2.97 -11.55
C ARG A 148 -9.60 -4.22 -12.10
N VAL A 149 -8.28 -4.33 -11.93
CA VAL A 149 -7.52 -5.50 -12.39
C VAL A 149 -7.92 -6.73 -11.58
N GLU A 150 -8.09 -6.59 -10.27
CA GLU A 150 -8.60 -7.63 -9.39
C GLU A 150 -9.94 -8.16 -9.89
N ARG A 151 -10.91 -7.29 -10.21
CA ARG A 151 -12.19 -7.69 -10.81
C ARG A 151 -12.04 -8.35 -12.17
N ALA A 152 -11.16 -7.82 -13.01
CA ALA A 152 -10.88 -8.39 -14.33
C ALA A 152 -10.34 -9.83 -14.23
N LEU A 153 -9.52 -10.10 -13.21
CA LEU A 153 -8.93 -11.40 -12.91
C LEU A 153 -9.87 -12.33 -12.13
N GLY A 154 -10.60 -11.82 -11.15
CA GLY A 154 -11.48 -12.59 -10.26
C GLY A 154 -12.59 -13.32 -11.00
N GLY A 155 -13.19 -12.67 -12.00
CA GLY A 155 -14.25 -13.27 -12.84
C GLY A 155 -13.73 -14.21 -13.94
N ILE A 156 -12.56 -14.82 -13.78
CA ILE A 156 -11.99 -15.79 -14.72
C ILE A 156 -12.15 -17.20 -14.16
N ASP A 157 -12.77 -18.09 -14.94
CA ASP A 157 -12.73 -19.52 -14.66
C ASP A 157 -11.28 -20.02 -14.81
N VAL A 158 -10.61 -20.20 -13.67
CA VAL A 158 -9.21 -20.62 -13.60
C VAL A 158 -8.99 -22.00 -14.22
N LYS A 159 -9.95 -22.92 -14.08
CA LYS A 159 -9.86 -24.24 -14.70
C LYS A 159 -9.88 -24.09 -16.21
N LYS A 160 -10.80 -23.29 -16.73
CA LYS A 160 -10.89 -23.02 -18.16
C LYS A 160 -9.66 -22.29 -18.70
N MET A 161 -9.13 -21.33 -17.94
CA MET A 161 -7.90 -20.62 -18.28
C MET A 161 -6.70 -21.56 -18.42
N LYS A 162 -6.53 -22.52 -17.49
CA LYS A 162 -5.48 -23.54 -17.56
C LYS A 162 -5.60 -24.39 -18.83
N GLU A 163 -6.82 -24.80 -19.19
CA GLU A 163 -7.10 -25.55 -20.43
C GLU A 163 -6.76 -24.73 -21.68
N ASP A 164 -7.17 -23.46 -21.72
CA ASP A 164 -6.97 -22.59 -22.88
C ASP A 164 -5.48 -22.27 -23.10
N LEU A 165 -4.74 -22.00 -22.03
CA LEU A 165 -3.29 -21.82 -22.06
C LEU A 165 -2.53 -23.08 -22.51
N ALA A 166 -3.08 -24.28 -22.26
CA ALA A 166 -2.52 -25.55 -22.73
C ALA A 166 -2.86 -25.82 -24.21
N ALA A 167 -4.07 -25.45 -24.64
CA ALA A 167 -4.56 -25.66 -26.01
C ALA A 167 -3.93 -24.72 -27.05
N ALA A 168 -3.43 -23.55 -26.61
CA ALA A 168 -2.86 -22.52 -27.49
C ALA A 168 -1.36 -22.24 -27.21
N PRO A 169 -0.44 -23.22 -27.38
CA PRO A 169 0.99 -23.03 -27.08
C PRO A 169 1.67 -21.96 -27.96
N ALA A 170 1.13 -21.67 -29.15
CA ALA A 170 1.59 -20.58 -30.02
C ALA A 170 1.32 -19.19 -29.42
N TYR A 171 0.44 -19.10 -28.41
CA TYR A 171 0.16 -17.91 -27.61
C TYR A 171 0.94 -17.93 -26.29
N GLY A 172 2.14 -18.53 -26.26
CA GLY A 172 2.97 -18.61 -25.06
C GLY A 172 3.31 -17.24 -24.44
N TRP A 173 3.35 -16.17 -25.25
CA TRP A 173 3.53 -14.79 -24.80
C TRP A 173 2.38 -14.29 -23.91
N VAL A 174 1.19 -14.90 -23.95
CA VAL A 174 0.07 -14.59 -23.04
C VAL A 174 0.44 -14.93 -21.60
N ARG A 175 1.30 -15.93 -21.37
CA ARG A 175 1.80 -16.24 -20.01
C ARG A 175 2.63 -15.10 -19.45
N GLU A 176 3.51 -14.52 -20.28
CA GLU A 176 4.31 -13.35 -19.93
C GLU A 176 3.41 -12.13 -19.70
N PHE A 177 2.43 -11.88 -20.59
CA PHE A 177 1.43 -10.83 -20.39
C PHE A 177 0.69 -10.97 -19.06
N LEU A 178 0.19 -12.17 -18.73
CA LEU A 178 -0.53 -12.40 -17.47
C LEU A 178 0.40 -12.25 -16.26
N GLU A 179 1.63 -12.75 -16.32
CA GLU A 179 2.60 -12.61 -15.25
C GLU A 179 2.90 -11.14 -14.96
N ASP A 180 3.16 -10.35 -16.00
CA ASP A 180 3.42 -8.92 -15.88
C ASP A 180 2.26 -8.17 -15.19
N HIS A 181 1.02 -8.46 -15.58
CA HIS A 181 -0.16 -7.79 -15.01
C HIS A 181 -0.50 -8.26 -13.60
N VAL A 182 -0.27 -9.55 -13.28
CA VAL A 182 -0.43 -10.07 -11.93
C VAL A 182 0.62 -9.47 -10.99
N VAL A 183 1.87 -9.37 -11.45
CA VAL A 183 2.96 -8.71 -10.69
C VAL A 183 2.67 -7.22 -10.52
N ASP A 184 2.19 -6.53 -11.56
CA ASP A 184 1.82 -5.12 -11.47
C ASP A 184 0.64 -4.89 -10.52
N ALA A 185 -0.38 -5.76 -10.54
CA ALA A 185 -1.48 -5.74 -9.57
C ALA A 185 -0.96 -5.89 -8.14
N LEU A 186 -0.06 -6.85 -7.90
CA LEU A 186 0.55 -7.04 -6.58
C LEU A 186 1.33 -5.81 -6.12
N ARG A 187 2.06 -5.13 -7.02
CA ARG A 187 2.74 -3.86 -6.71
C ARG A 187 1.80 -2.73 -6.31
N ARG A 188 0.56 -2.76 -6.79
CA ARG A 188 -0.45 -1.75 -6.49
C ARG A 188 -1.25 -2.06 -5.23
N LYS A 189 -1.25 -3.32 -4.77
CA LYS A 189 -2.04 -3.78 -3.61
C LYS A 189 -1.75 -2.96 -2.34
N SER A 190 -0.48 -2.60 -2.11
CA SER A 190 -0.01 -1.75 -0.99
C SER A 190 -0.25 -0.23 -1.16
N PHE A 191 -1.20 0.18 -2.00
CA PHE A 191 -1.47 1.61 -2.23
C PHE A 191 -1.96 2.35 -0.97
N ASP A 192 -2.64 1.63 -0.08
CA ASP A 192 -3.13 2.08 1.22
C ASP A 192 -1.98 2.56 2.12
N TYR A 193 -0.90 1.78 2.22
CA TYR A 193 0.33 2.14 2.94
C TYR A 193 0.99 3.38 2.33
N ARG A 194 1.02 3.49 1.01
CA ARG A 194 1.60 4.66 0.32
C ARG A 194 0.74 5.91 0.49
N ALA A 195 -0.58 5.77 0.45
CA ALA A 195 -1.53 6.82 0.77
C ALA A 195 -1.40 7.28 2.23
N MET A 196 -1.34 6.34 3.18
CA MET A 196 -1.11 6.64 4.60
C MET A 196 0.25 7.32 4.84
N ASN A 197 1.31 6.90 4.15
CA ASN A 197 2.63 7.50 4.22
C ASN A 197 2.61 8.97 3.77
N GLU A 198 1.93 9.25 2.66
CA GLU A 198 1.74 10.61 2.18
C GLU A 198 0.89 11.44 3.14
N VAL A 199 -0.19 10.88 3.69
CA VAL A 199 -1.04 11.51 4.71
C VAL A 199 -0.22 11.85 5.97
N LEU A 200 0.62 10.94 6.44
CA LEU A 200 1.52 11.15 7.58
C LEU A 200 2.47 12.32 7.31
N ARG A 201 3.13 12.31 6.14
CA ARG A 201 4.05 13.37 5.72
C ARG A 201 3.39 14.75 5.72
N ARG A 202 2.18 14.83 5.16
CA ARG A 202 1.39 16.07 5.11
C ARG A 202 0.93 16.49 6.50
N SER A 203 0.47 15.55 7.32
CA SER A 203 0.05 15.81 8.69
C SER A 203 1.19 16.32 9.55
N ALA A 204 2.40 15.77 9.40
CA ALA A 204 3.61 16.23 10.10
C ALA A 204 3.99 17.66 9.67
N ALA A 205 4.02 17.93 8.36
CA ALA A 205 4.33 19.27 7.85
C ALA A 205 3.35 20.35 8.36
N LEU A 206 2.06 20.03 8.42
CA LEU A 206 1.02 20.90 8.97
C LEU A 206 1.20 21.14 10.48
N ALA A 207 1.56 20.10 11.24
CA ALA A 207 1.83 20.23 12.67
C ALA A 207 3.02 21.16 12.93
N ASP A 208 4.09 21.03 12.15
CA ASP A 208 5.29 21.88 12.22
C ASP A 208 5.00 23.34 11.86
N GLU A 209 4.16 23.59 10.86
CA GLU A 209 3.73 24.94 10.49
C GLU A 209 2.90 25.59 11.61
N LYS A 210 1.96 24.84 12.20
CA LYS A 210 1.16 25.30 13.35
C LYS A 210 2.04 25.62 14.56
N ALA A 211 3.00 24.75 14.88
CA ALA A 211 3.93 24.97 15.99
C ALA A 211 4.80 26.22 15.77
N ARG A 212 5.33 26.42 14.55
CA ARG A 212 6.10 27.62 14.19
C ARG A 212 5.27 28.89 14.31
N THR A 213 4.02 28.84 13.86
CA THR A 213 3.08 29.97 13.92
C THR A 213 2.75 30.34 15.36
N ALA A 214 2.41 29.35 16.20
CA ALA A 214 2.15 29.55 17.62
C ALA A 214 3.37 30.14 18.35
N ALA A 215 4.58 29.65 18.08
CA ALA A 215 5.81 30.18 18.66
C ALA A 215 6.15 31.61 18.18
N ALA A 216 5.76 31.98 16.96
CA ALA A 216 5.90 33.34 16.45
C ALA A 216 4.90 34.30 17.13
N GLU A 217 3.66 33.86 17.32
CA GLU A 217 2.63 34.62 18.03
C GLU A 217 2.98 34.83 19.50
N GLU A 218 3.46 33.79 20.20
CA GLU A 218 3.91 33.90 21.58
C GLU A 218 5.07 34.90 21.72
N ARG A 219 6.04 34.86 20.80
CA ARG A 219 7.15 35.84 20.75
C ARG A 219 6.64 37.26 20.51
N ARG A 220 5.65 37.45 19.64
CA ARG A 220 5.01 38.75 19.39
C ARG A 220 4.29 39.26 20.64
N LEU A 221 3.54 38.41 21.34
CA LEU A 221 2.85 38.77 22.58
C LEU A 221 3.83 39.13 23.70
N ARG A 222 4.92 38.37 23.86
CA ARG A 222 5.99 38.69 24.82
C ARG A 222 6.74 39.97 24.45
N GLY A 223 7.06 40.20 23.18
CA GLY A 223 7.71 41.43 22.70
C GLY A 223 6.82 42.67 22.86
N GLY A 224 5.51 42.55 22.57
CA GLY A 224 4.54 43.63 22.77
C GLY A 224 4.20 43.93 24.23
N ALA A 225 4.47 43.00 25.15
CA ALA A 225 4.37 43.23 26.59
C ALA A 225 5.55 44.04 27.13
N VAL A 226 6.76 43.87 26.57
CA VAL A 226 7.95 44.67 26.93
C VAL A 226 7.80 46.13 26.50
N GLU A 227 7.21 46.41 25.33
CA GLU A 227 6.94 47.79 24.88
C GLU A 227 5.83 48.50 25.66
N ARG A 228 4.90 47.76 26.28
CA ARG A 228 3.83 48.34 27.11
C ARG A 228 4.19 48.51 28.59
N GLY A 229 5.28 47.89 29.06
CA GLY A 229 5.81 48.07 30.42
C GLY A 229 6.95 49.09 30.54
N GLY A 230 7.43 49.64 29.41
CA GLY A 230 8.61 50.53 29.34
C GLY A 230 8.29 52.03 29.22
N ARG A 231 7.44 52.55 30.10
CA ARG A 231 7.42 53.99 30.44
C ARG A 231 7.21 54.11 31.94
N ASP A 232 8.29 53.89 32.68
CA ASP A 232 8.64 54.68 33.87
C ASP A 232 10.06 54.27 34.33
N GLU A 233 10.89 55.29 34.57
CA GLU A 233 12.18 55.33 35.30
C GLU A 233 13.41 54.64 34.65
N VAL A 234 14.36 55.36 34.03
CA VAL A 234 15.48 56.20 34.55
C VAL A 234 16.74 55.42 35.01
N GLU A 235 17.84 55.71 34.30
CA GLU A 235 19.28 55.67 34.62
C GLU A 235 20.07 54.37 34.94
N ALA A 236 21.09 54.18 34.08
CA ALA A 236 22.50 53.88 34.34
C ALA A 236 22.89 52.61 35.12
N THR A 237 23.61 51.70 34.47
CA THR A 237 25.09 51.65 34.43
C THR A 237 25.52 50.47 33.55
N GLY A 238 26.64 50.61 32.85
CA GLY A 238 27.13 49.61 31.90
C GLY A 238 27.93 48.50 32.56
N GLU A 239 27.92 47.33 31.93
CA GLU A 239 29.07 46.44 31.91
C GLU A 239 28.99 45.52 30.69
N ALA A 240 30.04 45.56 29.88
CA ALA A 240 30.21 44.72 28.72
C ALA A 240 30.58 43.30 29.15
N THR A 241 29.81 42.30 28.74
CA THR A 241 30.24 40.91 28.75
C THR A 241 30.06 40.30 27.36
N THR A 242 31.20 39.96 26.78
CA THR A 242 31.33 39.19 25.55
C THR A 242 30.90 37.75 25.80
N GLY A 243 29.78 37.34 25.22
CA GLY A 243 29.30 35.96 25.19
C GLY A 243 29.17 35.51 23.75
N ASP A 244 30.18 34.78 23.29
CA ASP A 244 30.26 34.14 21.99
C ASP A 244 29.20 33.02 21.92
N SER A 245 28.23 33.14 21.00
CA SER A 245 27.29 32.08 20.66
C SER A 245 27.21 32.00 19.15
N ALA A 246 27.99 31.08 18.60
CA ALA A 246 27.97 30.69 17.21
C ALA A 246 26.62 30.02 16.88
N ALA A 247 25.65 30.82 16.45
CA ALA A 247 24.49 30.34 15.71
C ALA A 247 24.96 30.00 14.29
N ALA A 248 25.12 28.71 14.00
CA ALA A 248 25.34 28.19 12.67
C ALA A 248 24.10 28.48 11.80
N SER A 249 24.12 29.63 11.14
CA SER A 249 23.29 29.96 9.99
C SER A 249 23.74 29.11 8.81
N THR A 250 23.22 27.90 8.69
CA THR A 250 23.34 27.11 7.46
C THR A 250 22.23 27.50 6.50
N THR A 251 22.34 28.69 5.92
CA THR A 251 21.64 29.03 4.68
C THR A 251 22.49 28.51 3.52
N GLY A 252 22.15 27.33 2.99
CA GLY A 252 22.87 26.76 1.86
C GLY A 252 22.11 25.63 1.15
N GLY A 253 21.59 25.91 -0.04
CA GLY A 253 21.66 25.04 -1.22
C GLY A 253 21.25 23.56 -1.15
N GLY A 254 20.36 23.14 -0.25
CA GLY A 254 20.05 21.71 0.00
C GLY A 254 18.98 21.02 -0.86
N GLY A 255 18.38 21.72 -1.84
CA GLY A 255 17.20 21.21 -2.57
C GLY A 255 17.42 19.90 -3.35
N GLY A 256 18.64 19.66 -3.86
CA GLY A 256 18.94 18.45 -4.64
C GLY A 256 19.17 17.19 -3.81
N THR A 257 19.82 17.32 -2.64
CA THR A 257 20.18 16.17 -1.79
C THR A 257 18.96 15.65 -1.02
N LEU A 258 18.09 16.54 -0.56
CA LEU A 258 16.88 16.16 0.18
C LEU A 258 15.86 15.46 -0.72
N ALA A 259 15.58 16.01 -1.91
CA ALA A 259 14.68 15.40 -2.89
C ALA A 259 15.18 14.04 -3.40
N THR A 260 16.50 13.87 -3.53
CA THR A 260 17.11 12.57 -3.86
C THR A 260 16.96 11.59 -2.71
N SER A 261 17.12 12.03 -1.46
CA SER A 261 16.91 11.20 -0.27
C SER A 261 15.45 10.77 -0.12
N GLU A 262 14.49 11.66 -0.34
CA GLU A 262 13.06 11.35 -0.30
C GLU A 262 12.68 10.33 -1.39
N LYS A 263 13.18 10.52 -2.61
CA LYS A 263 12.97 9.56 -3.70
C LYS A 263 13.55 8.18 -3.36
N ASN A 264 14.75 8.12 -2.80
CA ASN A 264 15.37 6.87 -2.40
C ASN A 264 14.56 6.13 -1.32
N VAL A 265 14.00 6.87 -0.35
CA VAL A 265 13.12 6.31 0.68
C VAL A 265 11.82 5.77 0.07
N ALA A 266 11.19 6.51 -0.85
CA ALA A 266 9.97 6.06 -1.52
C ALA A 266 10.21 4.79 -2.35
N GLU A 267 11.29 4.74 -3.13
CA GLU A 267 11.66 3.54 -3.90
C GLU A 267 11.96 2.35 -2.98
N PHE A 268 12.66 2.58 -1.86
CA PHE A 268 12.94 1.56 -0.86
C PHE A 268 11.67 0.98 -0.23
N LEU A 269 10.75 1.85 0.21
CA LEU A 269 9.49 1.42 0.81
C LEU A 269 8.66 0.62 -0.18
N ALA A 270 8.53 1.07 -1.43
CA ALA A 270 7.82 0.31 -2.46
C ALA A 270 8.43 -1.07 -2.72
N ALA A 271 9.76 -1.20 -2.68
CA ALA A 271 10.43 -2.50 -2.79
C ALA A 271 10.18 -3.41 -1.58
N SER A 272 10.10 -2.84 -0.38
CA SER A 272 9.81 -3.58 0.84
C SER A 272 8.35 -4.03 0.92
N GLU A 273 7.43 -3.12 0.60
CA GLU A 273 5.98 -3.40 0.51
C GLU A 273 5.73 -4.55 -0.47
N PHE A 274 6.34 -4.52 -1.65
CA PHE A 274 6.20 -5.62 -2.62
C PHE A 274 6.62 -7.00 -2.07
N LEU A 275 7.65 -7.05 -1.22
CA LEU A 275 8.04 -8.30 -0.56
C LEU A 275 7.02 -8.73 0.49
N VAL A 276 6.45 -7.78 1.25
CA VAL A 276 5.38 -8.06 2.23
C VAL A 276 4.14 -8.60 1.52
N GLU A 277 3.71 -7.99 0.42
CA GLU A 277 2.57 -8.48 -0.36
C GLU A 277 2.76 -9.91 -0.89
N ILE A 278 3.99 -10.26 -1.31
CA ILE A 278 4.30 -11.66 -1.69
C ILE A 278 4.20 -12.58 -0.47
N ALA A 279 4.70 -12.14 0.70
CA ALA A 279 4.66 -12.95 1.91
C ALA A 279 3.24 -13.22 2.38
N ASP A 280 2.39 -12.19 2.37
CA ASP A 280 0.98 -12.27 2.76
C ASP A 280 0.22 -13.18 1.78
N ASP A 281 0.38 -13.01 0.46
CA ASP A 281 -0.26 -13.89 -0.53
C ASP A 281 0.21 -15.36 -0.43
N LEU A 282 1.45 -15.62 -0.03
CA LEU A 282 1.91 -16.99 0.20
C LEU A 282 1.33 -17.58 1.50
N TYR A 283 1.12 -16.74 2.52
CA TYR A 283 0.55 -17.14 3.80
C TYR A 283 -0.96 -17.42 3.67
N ASP A 284 -1.70 -16.52 3.01
CA ASP A 284 -3.15 -16.57 2.84
C ASP A 284 -3.60 -17.44 1.66
N TYR A 285 -2.66 -18.07 0.93
CA TYR A 285 -2.91 -18.81 -0.31
C TYR A 285 -4.11 -19.78 -0.25
N GLU A 286 -4.20 -20.58 0.81
CA GLU A 286 -5.28 -21.56 0.96
C GLU A 286 -6.64 -20.88 1.22
N GLU A 287 -6.67 -19.81 2.02
CA GLU A 287 -7.88 -19.04 2.32
C GLU A 287 -8.37 -18.28 1.09
N ASP A 288 -7.47 -17.66 0.33
CA ASP A 288 -7.79 -16.95 -0.90
C ASP A 288 -8.30 -17.88 -1.99
N VAL A 289 -7.72 -19.09 -2.13
CA VAL A 289 -8.24 -20.08 -3.06
C VAL A 289 -9.65 -20.54 -2.64
N ALA A 290 -9.89 -20.70 -1.34
CA ALA A 290 -11.19 -21.08 -0.81
C ALA A 290 -12.26 -20.01 -1.08
N SER A 291 -11.94 -18.73 -0.87
CA SER A 291 -12.84 -17.60 -1.06
C SER A 291 -12.98 -17.16 -2.52
N GLY A 292 -12.04 -17.58 -3.38
CA GLY A 292 -11.97 -17.15 -4.78
C GLY A 292 -11.28 -15.80 -4.98
N ALA A 293 -10.69 -15.24 -3.93
CA ALA A 293 -9.98 -13.97 -3.95
C ALA A 293 -8.78 -13.96 -4.92
N PHE A 294 -8.36 -12.75 -5.28
CA PHE A 294 -7.11 -12.57 -6.00
C PHE A 294 -5.94 -12.94 -5.08
N ASN A 295 -5.03 -13.75 -5.62
CA ASN A 295 -3.81 -14.14 -4.95
C ASN A 295 -2.70 -14.36 -5.98
N PHE A 296 -1.54 -13.75 -5.76
CA PHE A 296 -0.39 -13.82 -6.63
C PHE A 296 0.05 -15.25 -6.89
N TYR A 297 0.21 -16.08 -5.85
CA TYR A 297 0.69 -17.44 -6.00
C TYR A 297 -0.34 -18.32 -6.73
N ARG A 298 -1.63 -18.12 -6.46
CA ARG A 298 -2.72 -18.74 -7.24
C ARG A 298 -2.55 -18.49 -8.73
N TRP A 299 -2.31 -17.25 -9.13
CA TRP A 299 -2.05 -16.90 -10.53
C TRP A 299 -0.75 -17.48 -11.07
N MET A 300 0.31 -17.59 -10.27
CA MET A 300 1.53 -18.29 -10.69
C MET A 300 1.26 -19.77 -11.00
N VAL A 301 0.35 -20.43 -10.26
CA VAL A 301 -0.10 -21.80 -10.56
C VAL A 301 -0.91 -21.86 -11.86
N VAL A 302 -1.72 -20.86 -12.16
CA VAL A 302 -2.44 -20.77 -13.46
C VAL A 302 -1.44 -20.61 -14.62
N ILE A 303 -0.48 -19.70 -14.47
CA ILE A 303 0.43 -19.28 -15.55
C ILE A 303 1.55 -20.30 -15.79
N HIS A 304 2.07 -20.94 -14.74
CA HIS A 304 3.25 -21.83 -14.85
C HIS A 304 2.93 -23.30 -14.58
N GLY A 305 1.71 -23.61 -14.15
CA GLY A 305 1.33 -24.94 -13.70
C GLY A 305 1.92 -25.28 -12.32
N PRO A 306 1.49 -26.40 -11.72
CA PRO A 306 1.87 -26.77 -10.35
C PRO A 306 3.37 -27.05 -10.18
N GLU A 307 4.05 -27.49 -11.23
CA GLU A 307 5.49 -27.79 -11.21
C GLU A 307 6.35 -26.53 -11.41
N GLY A 308 5.85 -25.54 -12.16
CA GLY A 308 6.60 -24.34 -12.52
C GLY A 308 6.37 -23.14 -11.59
N ALA A 309 5.23 -23.09 -10.89
CA ALA A 309 4.81 -21.94 -10.08
C ALA A 309 5.80 -21.59 -8.98
N ALA A 310 6.30 -22.59 -8.24
CA ALA A 310 7.26 -22.35 -7.16
C ALA A 310 8.58 -21.75 -7.70
N ALA A 311 9.06 -22.26 -8.84
CA ALA A 311 10.27 -21.74 -9.48
C ALA A 311 10.07 -20.32 -10.03
N ALA A 312 8.90 -20.01 -10.61
CA ALA A 312 8.57 -18.66 -11.06
C ALA A 312 8.50 -17.66 -9.90
N THR A 313 7.78 -18.02 -8.84
CA THR A 313 7.64 -17.24 -7.60
C THR A 313 9.02 -16.96 -6.99
N ALA A 314 9.88 -17.98 -6.88
CA ALA A 314 11.23 -17.82 -6.34
C ALA A 314 12.09 -16.83 -7.17
N ARG A 315 11.98 -16.83 -8.51
CA ARG A 315 12.68 -15.85 -9.36
C ARG A 315 12.20 -14.42 -9.11
N ILE A 316 10.89 -14.23 -8.92
CA ILE A 316 10.29 -12.92 -8.64
C ILE A 316 10.76 -12.41 -7.26
N ILE A 317 10.76 -13.29 -6.25
CA ILE A 317 11.30 -13.00 -4.91
C ILE A 317 12.77 -12.61 -5.00
N GLU A 318 13.61 -13.38 -5.69
CA GLU A 318 15.05 -13.08 -5.82
C GLU A 318 15.30 -11.72 -6.48
N ALA A 319 14.52 -11.38 -7.51
CA ALA A 319 14.60 -10.07 -8.17
C ALA A 319 14.16 -8.92 -7.25
N ALA A 320 13.12 -9.14 -6.45
CA ALA A 320 12.62 -8.19 -5.46
C ALA A 320 13.63 -7.99 -4.32
N GLU A 321 14.18 -9.06 -3.75
CA GLU A 321 15.22 -9.02 -2.72
C GLU A 321 16.49 -8.32 -3.22
N THR A 322 16.88 -8.57 -4.48
CA THR A 322 18.02 -7.87 -5.10
C THR A 322 17.76 -6.36 -5.17
N THR A 323 16.53 -5.97 -5.53
CA THR A 323 16.12 -4.57 -5.60
C THR A 323 16.09 -3.94 -4.21
N TYR A 324 15.47 -4.60 -3.24
CA TYR A 324 15.46 -4.20 -1.83
C TYR A 324 16.88 -4.00 -1.29
N ALA A 325 17.76 -4.99 -1.42
CA ALA A 325 19.13 -4.94 -0.91
C ALA A 325 19.98 -3.86 -1.59
N ARG A 326 19.68 -3.51 -2.84
CA ARG A 326 20.31 -2.38 -3.54
C ARG A 326 19.82 -1.05 -2.98
N LEU A 327 18.52 -0.88 -2.78
CA LEU A 327 17.90 0.37 -2.30
C LEU A 327 18.20 0.63 -0.83
N GLU A 328 18.22 -0.41 0.00
CA GLU A 328 18.56 -0.30 1.43
C GLU A 328 19.95 0.33 1.65
N LYS A 329 20.92 0.03 0.77
CA LYS A 329 22.28 0.62 0.82
C LYS A 329 22.29 2.12 0.52
N THR A 330 21.21 2.67 0.00
CA THR A 330 21.07 4.10 -0.28
C THR A 330 20.48 4.88 0.90
N LEU A 331 19.96 4.19 1.91
CA LEU A 331 19.41 4.80 3.11
C LEU A 331 20.50 5.27 4.08
N ASP A 332 20.13 6.18 4.98
CA ASP A 332 20.93 6.46 6.17
C ASP A 332 21.19 5.14 6.95
N PRO A 333 22.45 4.83 7.32
CA PRO A 333 22.77 3.56 7.98
C PRO A 333 22.04 3.32 9.31
N ALA A 334 21.74 4.38 10.07
CA ALA A 334 21.00 4.25 11.32
C ALA A 334 19.51 3.99 11.05
N LEU A 335 18.93 4.64 10.05
CA LEU A 335 17.58 4.37 9.56
C LEU A 335 17.44 2.93 9.05
N ALA A 336 18.35 2.47 8.20
CA ALA A 336 18.36 1.09 7.70
C ALA A 336 18.46 0.06 8.84
N LEU A 337 19.30 0.32 9.86
CA LEU A 337 19.42 -0.55 11.03
C LEU A 337 18.10 -0.61 11.83
N ARG A 338 17.44 0.53 12.06
CA ARG A 338 16.14 0.58 12.74
C ARG A 338 15.07 -0.16 11.96
N TYR A 339 15.05 -0.01 10.65
CA TYR A 339 14.08 -0.68 9.79
C TYR A 339 14.28 -2.21 9.81
N ARG A 340 15.52 -2.70 9.67
CA ARG A 340 15.83 -4.14 9.82
C ARG A 340 15.37 -4.70 11.16
N GLU A 341 15.55 -3.94 12.23
CA GLU A 341 15.12 -4.37 13.56
C GLU A 341 13.58 -4.43 13.67
N ARG A 342 12.87 -3.50 13.02
CA ARG A 342 11.42 -3.57 12.89
C ARG A 342 10.99 -4.81 12.08
N CYS A 343 11.61 -5.10 10.94
CA CYS A 343 11.33 -6.31 10.17
C CYS A 343 11.51 -7.57 11.01
N ARG A 344 12.61 -7.69 11.76
CA ARG A 344 12.82 -8.82 12.69
C ARG A 344 11.70 -8.95 13.71
N ARG A 345 11.23 -7.85 14.30
CA ARG A 345 10.12 -7.89 15.27
C ARG A 345 8.83 -8.33 14.60
N ALA A 346 8.50 -7.79 13.43
CA ALA A 346 7.34 -8.19 12.64
C ALA A 346 7.36 -9.70 12.35
N THR A 347 8.51 -10.22 11.90
CA THR A 347 8.69 -11.67 11.68
C THR A 347 8.46 -12.47 12.97
N ARG A 348 8.92 -12.00 14.13
CA ARG A 348 8.69 -12.67 15.42
C ARG A 348 7.24 -12.59 15.90
N GLU A 349 6.57 -11.48 15.64
CA GLU A 349 5.16 -11.25 15.99
C GLU A 349 4.25 -12.17 15.17
N GLY A 350 4.58 -12.40 13.89
CA GLY A 350 3.84 -13.30 12.98
C GLY A 350 4.31 -14.77 12.98
N ALA A 351 5.49 -15.09 13.53
CA ALA A 351 6.06 -16.43 13.46
C ALA A 351 5.28 -17.46 14.30
N VAL A 352 4.88 -18.55 13.66
CA VAL A 352 4.42 -19.78 14.34
C VAL A 352 5.59 -20.77 14.42
N GLY A 353 6.34 -20.76 15.52
CA GLY A 353 7.42 -21.72 15.78
C GLY A 353 8.82 -21.12 15.93
N ALA A 354 9.85 -21.89 15.59
CA ALA A 354 11.24 -21.47 15.78
C ALA A 354 11.65 -20.38 14.78
N ILE A 355 12.17 -19.28 15.30
CA ILE A 355 12.66 -18.14 14.51
C ILE A 355 14.12 -18.41 14.10
N ASP A 356 14.42 -18.27 12.82
CA ASP A 356 15.81 -18.19 12.35
C ASP A 356 16.31 -16.75 12.49
N ASP A 357 17.04 -16.47 13.58
CA ASP A 357 17.65 -15.15 13.82
C ASP A 357 18.73 -14.79 12.77
N ALA A 358 19.17 -15.73 11.92
CA ALA A 358 20.15 -15.46 10.87
C ALA A 358 19.55 -14.76 9.64
N ASN A 359 18.25 -14.90 9.38
CA ASN A 359 17.57 -14.20 8.28
C ASN A 359 16.64 -13.09 8.79
N PRO A 360 17.05 -11.80 8.69
CA PRO A 360 16.24 -10.68 9.18
C PRO A 360 14.92 -10.47 8.42
N MET A 361 14.74 -11.11 7.25
CA MET A 361 13.51 -11.07 6.46
C MET A 361 12.64 -12.32 6.65
N GLY A 362 13.03 -13.25 7.53
CA GLY A 362 12.35 -14.53 7.69
C GLY A 362 12.67 -15.53 6.58
N THR A 363 12.04 -16.71 6.60
CA THR A 363 12.26 -17.76 5.60
C THR A 363 11.03 -17.88 4.71
N TRP A 364 11.23 -17.77 3.40
CA TRP A 364 10.18 -18.01 2.42
C TRP A 364 9.68 -19.44 2.50
N THR A 365 8.37 -19.59 2.70
CA THR A 365 7.67 -20.88 2.59
C THR A 365 6.69 -20.77 1.45
N ILE A 366 7.02 -21.38 0.31
CA ILE A 366 6.11 -21.44 -0.83
C ILE A 366 5.19 -22.66 -0.62
N PRO A 367 3.87 -22.48 -0.51
CA PRO A 367 2.94 -23.58 -0.24
C PRO A 367 2.85 -24.54 -1.44
N ALA A 368 2.30 -25.73 -1.20
CA ALA A 368 2.06 -26.68 -2.28
C ALA A 368 0.94 -26.16 -3.20
N ALA A 369 1.17 -26.21 -4.52
CA ALA A 369 0.19 -25.75 -5.50
C ALA A 369 -1.14 -26.53 -5.42
N ILE A 370 -2.25 -25.82 -5.30
CA ILE A 370 -3.60 -26.37 -5.41
C ILE A 370 -3.92 -26.59 -6.89
N VAL A 371 -3.91 -27.85 -7.31
CA VAL A 371 -4.14 -28.24 -8.71
C VAL A 371 -5.61 -28.06 -9.11
N ASP A 372 -6.50 -28.51 -8.24
CA ASP A 372 -7.96 -28.53 -8.44
C ASP A 372 -8.64 -27.67 -7.36
N GLU A 373 -8.97 -26.43 -7.72
CA GLU A 373 -9.61 -25.47 -6.82
C GLU A 373 -11.04 -25.88 -6.46
N ASP A 374 -11.79 -26.48 -7.39
CA ASP A 374 -13.18 -26.91 -7.15
C ASP A 374 -13.22 -28.03 -6.11
N ALA A 375 -12.34 -29.01 -6.27
CA ALA A 375 -12.19 -30.08 -5.29
C ALA A 375 -11.66 -29.56 -3.94
N PHE A 376 -10.79 -28.55 -3.95
CA PHE A 376 -10.30 -27.91 -2.73
C PHE A 376 -11.43 -27.18 -1.99
N ARG A 377 -12.16 -26.29 -2.68
CA ARG A 377 -13.33 -25.57 -2.13
C ARG A 377 -14.39 -26.51 -1.61
N SER A 378 -14.67 -27.61 -2.32
CA SER A 378 -15.64 -28.62 -1.87
C SER A 378 -15.21 -29.31 -0.57
N ARG A 379 -13.90 -29.49 -0.35
CA ARG A 379 -13.38 -30.07 0.90
C ARG A 379 -13.42 -29.10 2.06
N VAL A 380 -13.09 -27.82 1.82
CA VAL A 380 -13.01 -26.80 2.87
C VAL A 380 -14.41 -26.26 3.23
N GLY A 381 -15.29 -26.08 2.23
CA GLY A 381 -16.67 -25.61 2.41
C GLY A 381 -17.69 -26.68 2.82
N GLY A 382 -17.32 -27.97 2.81
CA GLY A 382 -18.18 -29.06 3.28
C GLY A 382 -18.19 -29.26 4.80
N GLY A 383 -17.63 -28.31 5.56
CA GLY A 383 -17.44 -28.37 7.00
C GLY A 383 -18.34 -27.46 7.84
N GLU A 384 -19.36 -26.84 7.27
CA GLU A 384 -20.41 -26.10 8.02
C GLU A 384 -21.59 -26.98 8.44
#